data_AF-A0A7C1APG8-F1
#
_entry.id   AF-A0A7C1APG8-F1
#
_cell.length_a   1.000
_cell.length_b   1.000
_cell.length_c   1.000
_cell.angle_alpha   90.00
_cell.angle_beta   90.00
_cell.angle_gamma   90.00
#
_symmetry.space_group_name_H-M   'P 1'
#
loop_
_entity.id
_entity.type
_entity.pdbx_description
1 polymer ?
#
loop_
_entity_poly.entity_id
_entity_poly.type
_entity_poly.pdbx_seq_one_letter_code
_entity_poly.pdbx_strand_id
1 'polypeptide(L)'
;MRGVLRCVRDGKVVLTLPGPSVTIKGDGTIWYSGNPVLGVTDPTIKDQIAKDIKSGNYDNIPADMFTRLGDNPNGLWAGDDDAWRTHPAKCVADKKEAVRKEEERKLVTIYLSSRGWGDFSPCEWHGDITRPDAEILGECRDALNSEHDVDIVNQSDDEIMSKIVETRKKWATPKEPIKEPAYGPGYCYSCESYCYGDCGNYSTDPGVKYRRDLRDYQREQDYGVQEVEG
;
A
#
# COMPACT_ATOMS: atom_id res chain seq x y z
N MET A 1 -17.03 -6.09 -16.34
CA MET A 1 -15.64 -6.34 -16.82
C MET A 1 -14.79 -6.89 -15.68
N ARG A 2 -13.62 -7.52 -15.92
CA ARG A 2 -12.66 -7.85 -14.83
C ARG A 2 -11.67 -6.70 -14.67
N GLY A 3 -11.14 -6.49 -13.46
CA GLY A 3 -10.15 -5.44 -13.19
C GLY A 3 -10.77 -4.09 -12.84
N VAL A 4 -10.12 -3.00 -13.27
CA VAL A 4 -10.50 -1.62 -12.95
C VAL A 4 -10.65 -0.79 -14.23
N LEU A 5 -11.73 -0.01 -14.33
CA LEU A 5 -11.88 1.01 -15.37
C LEU A 5 -11.32 2.34 -14.85
N ARG A 6 -10.44 2.98 -15.62
CA ARG A 6 -9.94 4.32 -15.32
C ARG A 6 -10.44 5.30 -16.35
N CYS A 7 -10.87 6.46 -15.87
CA CYS A 7 -11.20 7.60 -16.72
C CYS A 7 -10.15 8.69 -16.52
N VAL A 8 -9.63 9.21 -17.63
CA VAL A 8 -8.56 10.20 -17.66
C VAL A 8 -9.03 11.43 -18.41
N ARG A 9 -8.73 12.60 -17.88
CA ARG A 9 -8.96 13.89 -18.52
C ARG A 9 -7.75 14.77 -18.28
N ASP A 10 -7.27 15.45 -19.32
CA ASP A 10 -6.10 16.33 -19.25
C ASP A 10 -4.88 15.66 -18.60
N GLY A 11 -4.66 14.38 -18.92
CA GLY A 11 -3.55 13.58 -18.37
C GLY A 11 -3.68 13.20 -16.89
N LYS A 12 -4.83 13.46 -16.25
CA LYS A 12 -5.10 13.10 -14.84
C LYS A 12 -6.19 12.05 -14.75
N VAL A 13 -6.00 11.05 -13.89
CA VAL A 13 -7.06 10.11 -13.53
C VAL A 13 -8.12 10.88 -12.75
N VAL A 14 -9.32 10.99 -13.33
CA VAL A 14 -10.46 11.69 -12.71
C VAL A 14 -11.46 10.73 -12.07
N LEU A 15 -11.46 9.46 -12.52
CA LEU A 15 -12.34 8.43 -11.98
C LEU A 15 -11.66 7.06 -12.06
N THR A 16 -11.84 6.25 -11.03
CA THR A 16 -11.40 4.84 -10.99
C THR A 16 -12.57 4.00 -10.50
N LEU A 17 -13.04 3.07 -11.33
CA LEU A 17 -14.24 2.27 -11.07
C LEU A 17 -13.89 0.78 -11.00
N PRO A 18 -14.38 0.04 -9.99
CA PRO A 18 -14.19 -1.40 -9.93
C PRO A 18 -14.97 -2.08 -11.06
N GLY A 19 -14.26 -2.86 -11.88
CA GLY A 19 -14.78 -3.51 -13.07
C GLY A 19 -16.00 -4.42 -12.88
N PRO A 20 -16.16 -5.15 -11.75
CA PRO A 20 -17.37 -5.94 -11.49
C PRO A 20 -18.67 -5.11 -11.48
N SER A 21 -18.57 -3.83 -11.12
CA SER A 21 -19.71 -2.90 -11.06
C SER A 21 -19.86 -2.06 -12.35
N VAL A 22 -18.97 -2.24 -13.32
CA VAL A 22 -19.00 -1.56 -14.62
C VAL A 22 -19.68 -2.45 -15.65
N THR A 23 -20.73 -1.91 -16.27
CA THR A 23 -21.49 -2.51 -17.37
C THR A 23 -21.24 -1.71 -18.64
N ILE A 24 -20.90 -2.40 -19.73
CA ILE A 24 -20.81 -1.79 -21.07
C ILE A 24 -22.05 -2.26 -21.83
N LYS A 25 -22.88 -1.31 -22.27
CA LYS A 25 -24.09 -1.62 -23.05
C LYS A 25 -23.74 -1.95 -24.50
N GLY A 26 -24.71 -2.49 -25.24
CA GLY A 26 -24.52 -2.88 -26.65
C GLY A 26 -24.15 -1.71 -27.59
N ASP A 27 -24.48 -0.48 -27.20
CA ASP A 27 -24.09 0.76 -27.89
C ASP A 27 -22.70 1.30 -27.47
N GLY A 28 -21.97 0.51 -26.68
CA GLY A 28 -20.64 0.83 -26.16
C GLY A 28 -20.63 1.79 -24.97
N THR A 29 -21.79 2.28 -24.52
CA THR A 29 -21.85 3.21 -23.38
C THR A 29 -21.47 2.52 -22.08
N ILE A 30 -20.71 3.22 -21.25
CA ILE A 30 -20.22 2.73 -19.97
C ILE A 30 -21.17 3.16 -18.86
N TRP A 31 -21.55 2.21 -18.03
CA TRP A 31 -22.46 2.37 -16.90
C TRP A 31 -21.83 1.84 -15.63
N TYR A 32 -22.09 2.52 -14.52
CA TYR A 32 -21.62 2.14 -13.19
C TYR A 32 -22.78 2.19 -12.20
N SER A 33 -23.02 1.08 -11.50
CA SER A 33 -24.10 0.97 -10.50
C SER A 33 -25.47 1.45 -11.03
N GLY A 34 -25.79 1.09 -12.27
CA GLY A 34 -27.06 1.43 -12.92
C GLY A 34 -27.15 2.82 -13.55
N ASN A 35 -26.11 3.66 -13.46
CA ASN A 35 -26.08 5.01 -14.04
C ASN A 35 -25.03 5.14 -15.14
N PRO A 36 -25.24 5.99 -16.17
CA PRO A 36 -24.24 6.20 -17.21
C PRO A 36 -23.05 7.00 -16.67
N VAL A 37 -21.84 6.64 -17.13
CA VAL A 37 -20.63 7.44 -16.92
C VAL A 37 -20.61 8.54 -17.97
N LEU A 38 -20.64 9.80 -17.53
CA LEU A 38 -20.75 10.96 -18.41
C LEU A 38 -19.54 11.89 -18.28
N GLY A 39 -19.11 12.47 -19.39
CA GLY A 39 -17.99 13.40 -19.47
C GLY A 39 -18.37 14.88 -19.30
N VAL A 40 -19.36 15.21 -18.47
CA VAL A 40 -19.85 16.60 -18.35
C VAL A 40 -18.85 17.47 -17.56
N THR A 41 -18.45 18.60 -18.13
CA THR A 41 -17.56 19.60 -17.48
C THR A 41 -18.31 20.86 -17.04
N ASP A 42 -19.33 21.28 -17.81
CA ASP A 42 -20.11 22.48 -17.52
C ASP A 42 -21.03 22.28 -16.29
N PRO A 43 -20.88 23.10 -15.23
CA PRO A 43 -21.72 23.01 -14.04
C PRO A 43 -23.22 23.19 -14.30
N THR A 44 -23.59 24.05 -15.25
CA THR A 44 -25.00 24.36 -15.55
C THR A 44 -25.68 23.20 -16.26
N ILE A 45 -24.98 22.55 -17.19
CA ILE A 45 -25.44 21.35 -17.89
C ILE A 45 -25.50 20.16 -16.93
N LYS A 46 -24.54 20.08 -16.00
CA LYS A 46 -24.46 19.00 -15.00
C LYS A 46 -25.71 18.92 -14.12
N ASP A 47 -26.24 20.06 -13.68
CA ASP A 47 -27.46 20.11 -12.86
C ASP A 47 -28.70 19.62 -13.62
N GLN A 48 -28.81 19.98 -14.90
CA GLN A 48 -29.89 19.50 -15.75
C GLN A 48 -29.80 17.99 -16.00
N ILE A 49 -28.62 17.50 -16.39
CA ILE A 49 -28.36 16.07 -16.61
C ILE A 49 -28.60 15.26 -15.32
N ALA A 50 -28.23 15.80 -14.16
CA ALA A 50 -28.49 15.12 -12.89
C ALA A 50 -29.98 14.91 -12.61
N LYS A 51 -30.86 15.83 -13.05
CA LYS A 51 -32.31 15.65 -12.99
C LYS A 51 -32.77 14.57 -13.97
N ASP A 52 -32.28 14.60 -15.20
CA ASP A 52 -32.63 13.61 -16.22
C ASP A 52 -32.21 12.19 -15.82
N ILE A 53 -31.03 12.01 -15.21
CA ILE A 53 -30.58 10.72 -14.64
C ILE A 53 -31.52 10.26 -13.52
N LYS A 54 -31.86 11.13 -12.56
CA LYS A 54 -32.77 10.79 -11.44
C LYS A 54 -34.16 10.39 -11.92
N SER A 55 -34.62 10.99 -13.01
CA SER A 55 -35.91 10.68 -13.64
C SER A 55 -35.85 9.49 -14.61
N GLY A 56 -34.67 8.93 -14.89
CA GLY A 56 -34.48 7.84 -15.85
C GLY A 56 -34.62 8.26 -17.33
N ASN A 57 -34.63 9.57 -17.61
CA ASN A 57 -34.83 10.14 -18.94
C ASN A 57 -33.50 10.27 -19.70
N TYR A 58 -32.86 9.14 -19.96
CA TYR A 58 -31.53 9.13 -20.59
C TYR A 58 -31.54 9.64 -22.05
N ASP A 59 -32.68 9.59 -22.72
CA ASP A 59 -32.85 10.07 -24.11
C ASP A 59 -32.69 11.59 -24.24
N ASN A 60 -32.84 12.34 -23.13
CA ASN A 60 -32.61 13.79 -23.10
C ASN A 60 -31.12 14.15 -23.03
N ILE A 61 -30.25 13.18 -22.75
CA ILE A 61 -28.81 13.42 -22.57
C ILE A 61 -28.14 13.35 -23.95
N PRO A 62 -27.39 14.38 -24.36
CA PRO A 62 -26.66 14.35 -25.63
C PRO A 62 -25.71 13.15 -25.75
N ALA A 63 -25.69 12.51 -26.93
CA ALA A 63 -24.96 11.25 -27.16
C ALA A 63 -23.43 11.37 -26.97
N ASP A 64 -22.89 12.56 -27.20
CA ASP A 64 -21.48 12.93 -27.01
C ASP A 64 -21.07 13.05 -25.54
N MET A 65 -22.04 13.20 -24.63
CA MET A 65 -21.80 13.22 -23.19
C MET A 65 -21.57 11.82 -22.62
N PHE A 66 -22.02 10.77 -23.31
CA PHE A 66 -21.81 9.39 -22.87
C PHE A 66 -20.37 8.94 -23.08
N THR A 67 -19.82 8.28 -22.06
CA THR A 67 -18.47 7.72 -22.09
C THR A 67 -18.48 6.31 -22.66
N ARG A 68 -17.54 6.04 -23.56
CA ARG A 68 -17.22 4.74 -24.16
C ARG A 68 -15.74 4.44 -23.95
N LEU A 69 -15.31 3.21 -24.22
CA LEU A 69 -13.89 2.87 -24.16
C LEU A 69 -13.09 3.66 -25.22
N GLY A 70 -11.89 4.07 -24.86
CA GLY A 70 -11.02 4.93 -25.67
C GLY A 70 -11.29 6.41 -25.45
N ASP A 71 -10.91 7.21 -26.44
CA ASP A 71 -11.09 8.66 -26.44
C ASP A 71 -12.53 9.05 -26.76
N ASN A 72 -13.12 9.91 -25.93
CA ASN A 72 -14.48 10.42 -26.12
C ASN A 72 -14.47 11.90 -26.53
N PRO A 73 -15.47 12.35 -27.31
CA PRO A 73 -15.61 13.75 -27.73
C PRO A 73 -15.76 14.72 -26.54
N ASN A 74 -16.26 14.24 -25.40
CA ASN A 74 -16.35 15.00 -24.15
C ASN A 74 -15.00 15.16 -23.41
N GLY A 75 -13.87 14.80 -24.05
CA GLY A 75 -12.52 14.93 -23.51
C GLY A 75 -12.20 13.95 -22.38
N LEU A 76 -13.01 12.90 -22.19
CA LEU A 76 -12.74 11.82 -21.27
C LEU A 76 -12.17 10.63 -22.05
N TRP A 77 -11.00 10.15 -21.66
CA TRP A 77 -10.53 8.82 -22.06
C TRP A 77 -11.01 7.80 -21.03
N ALA A 78 -11.46 6.62 -21.46
CA ALA A 78 -11.78 5.52 -20.55
C ALA A 78 -11.14 4.21 -21.01
N GLY A 79 -10.48 3.49 -20.10
CA GLY A 79 -9.84 2.22 -20.43
C GLY A 79 -9.80 1.25 -19.25
N ASP A 80 -9.68 -0.02 -19.56
CA ASP A 80 -9.44 -1.09 -18.59
C ASP A 80 -7.97 -1.13 -18.15
N ASP A 81 -7.59 -2.13 -17.35
CA ASP A 81 -6.23 -2.27 -16.85
C ASP A 81 -5.19 -2.44 -17.97
N ASP A 82 -5.53 -3.13 -19.05
CA ASP A 82 -4.60 -3.38 -20.16
C ASP A 82 -4.40 -2.12 -21.00
N ALA A 83 -5.47 -1.40 -21.33
CA ALA A 83 -5.39 -0.10 -21.98
C ALA A 83 -4.70 0.94 -21.08
N TRP A 84 -4.89 0.88 -19.77
CA TRP A 84 -4.24 1.78 -18.82
C TRP A 84 -2.72 1.56 -18.75
N ARG A 85 -2.26 0.29 -18.82
CA ARG A 85 -0.82 -0.07 -18.74
C ARG A 85 0.06 0.68 -19.73
N THR A 86 -0.47 0.98 -20.90
CA THR A 86 0.25 1.67 -21.98
C THR A 86 -0.15 3.13 -22.14
N HIS A 87 -1.10 3.62 -21.35
CA HIS A 87 -1.59 4.98 -21.47
C HIS A 87 -0.51 6.01 -21.07
N PRO A 88 -0.31 7.12 -21.85
CA PRO A 88 0.74 8.10 -21.57
C PRO A 88 0.72 8.67 -20.16
N ALA A 89 -0.47 8.96 -19.61
CA ALA A 89 -0.62 9.45 -18.25
C ALA A 89 -0.10 8.46 -17.20
N LYS A 90 -0.27 7.15 -17.43
CA LYS A 90 0.29 6.12 -16.55
C LYS A 90 1.81 6.10 -16.66
N CYS A 91 2.36 6.10 -17.86
CA CYS A 91 3.82 6.08 -18.05
C CYS A 91 4.50 7.28 -17.36
N VAL A 92 3.89 8.47 -17.43
CA VAL A 92 4.38 9.66 -16.74
C VAL A 92 4.28 9.50 -15.21
N ALA A 93 3.13 9.00 -14.72
CA ALA A 93 2.93 8.75 -13.29
C ALA A 93 3.91 7.70 -12.74
N ASP A 94 4.07 6.57 -13.43
CA ASP A 94 4.97 5.49 -13.05
C ASP A 94 6.45 5.95 -13.06
N LYS A 95 6.85 6.80 -14.03
CA LYS A 95 8.19 7.43 -14.04
C LYS A 95 8.40 8.34 -12.83
N LYS A 96 7.43 9.21 -12.54
CA LYS A 96 7.49 10.12 -11.38
C LYS A 96 7.57 9.32 -10.08
N GLU A 97 6.80 8.24 -9.97
CA GLU A 97 6.79 7.36 -8.82
C GLU A 97 8.11 6.59 -8.68
N ALA A 98 8.70 6.15 -9.77
CA ALA A 98 10.01 5.50 -9.75
C ALA A 98 11.11 6.44 -9.24
N VAL A 99 11.11 7.71 -9.69
CA VAL A 99 12.03 8.74 -9.18
C VAL A 99 11.81 8.98 -7.69
N ARG A 100 10.55 9.15 -7.26
CA ARG A 100 10.22 9.33 -5.84
C ARG A 100 10.68 8.14 -4.99
N LYS A 101 10.42 6.91 -5.44
CA LYS A 101 10.88 5.70 -4.74
C LYS A 101 12.41 5.60 -4.70
N GLU A 102 13.09 6.05 -5.74
CA GLU A 102 14.55 6.07 -5.74
C GLU A 102 15.10 7.11 -4.76
N GLU A 103 14.49 8.29 -4.67
CA GLU A 103 14.81 9.31 -3.66
C GLU A 103 14.52 8.81 -2.24
N GLU A 104 13.34 8.24 -2.00
CA GLU A 104 12.97 7.63 -0.72
C GLU A 104 13.91 6.47 -0.33
N ARG A 105 14.38 5.67 -1.30
CA ARG A 105 15.34 4.60 -1.04
C ARG A 105 16.70 5.12 -0.55
N LYS A 106 17.08 6.36 -0.90
CA LYS A 106 18.33 6.97 -0.41
C LYS A 106 18.19 7.47 1.03
N LEU A 107 16.98 7.78 1.46
CA LEU A 107 16.72 8.21 2.82
C LEU A 107 16.84 7.02 3.78
N VAL A 108 17.74 7.14 4.74
CA VAL A 108 17.95 6.14 5.78
C VAL A 108 17.90 6.79 7.15
N THR A 109 17.74 5.94 8.16
CA THR A 109 17.83 6.32 9.57
C THR A 109 19.09 5.69 10.16
N ILE A 110 19.91 6.51 10.82
CA ILE A 110 21.08 6.08 11.59
C ILE A 110 20.76 6.30 13.08
N TYR A 111 20.76 5.22 13.84
CA TYR A 111 20.53 5.26 15.30
C TYR A 111 21.79 5.70 16.02
N LEU A 112 21.75 6.85 16.68
CA LEU A 112 22.89 7.45 17.35
C LEU A 112 22.92 7.07 18.83
N SER A 113 21.85 7.29 19.59
CA SER A 113 21.80 6.98 21.03
C SER A 113 20.36 6.75 21.48
N SER A 114 20.16 6.13 22.64
CA SER A 114 18.89 6.24 23.38
C SER A 114 18.77 7.58 24.10
N ARG A 115 17.55 7.90 24.53
CA ARG A 115 17.26 8.98 25.47
C ARG A 115 16.89 8.43 26.85
N GLY A 116 17.15 9.25 27.87
CA GLY A 116 17.07 8.94 29.28
C GLY A 116 15.65 8.73 29.85
N TRP A 117 15.59 8.54 31.17
CA TRP A 117 14.41 8.03 31.88
C TRP A 117 13.16 8.91 31.71
N GLY A 118 12.30 8.52 30.78
CA GLY A 118 10.97 9.11 30.55
C GLY A 118 10.62 9.24 29.06
N ASP A 119 11.63 9.37 28.19
CA ASP A 119 11.48 9.42 26.74
C ASP A 119 12.26 8.25 26.12
N PHE A 120 11.55 7.16 25.78
CA PHE A 120 12.16 5.98 25.14
C PHE A 120 12.45 6.18 23.65
N SER A 121 12.37 7.42 23.13
CA SER A 121 12.68 7.67 21.73
C SER A 121 14.19 7.70 21.49
N PRO A 122 14.67 7.10 20.40
CA PRO A 122 16.08 7.16 20.02
C PRO A 122 16.44 8.55 19.47
N CYS A 123 17.67 8.98 19.73
CA CYS A 123 18.36 10.00 18.96
C CYS A 123 18.80 9.40 17.63
N GLU A 124 18.28 9.94 16.53
CA GLU A 124 18.44 9.40 15.19
C GLU A 124 18.84 10.50 14.21
N TRP A 125 19.70 10.16 13.25
CA TRP A 125 19.88 10.97 12.04
C TRP A 125 19.02 10.39 10.91
N HIS A 126 18.27 11.26 10.23
CA HIS A 126 17.46 10.89 9.07
C HIS A 126 17.89 11.70 7.84
N GLY A 127 18.35 11.04 6.79
CA GLY A 127 18.83 11.75 5.60
C GLY A 127 19.33 10.87 4.47
N ASP A 128 19.82 11.51 3.42
CA ASP A 128 20.35 10.86 2.22
C ASP A 128 21.71 10.22 2.50
N ILE A 129 21.74 8.88 2.48
CA ILE A 129 22.94 8.07 2.75
C ILE A 129 24.01 8.18 1.65
N THR A 130 23.68 8.74 0.49
CA THR A 130 24.60 8.88 -0.64
C THR A 130 25.49 10.12 -0.57
N ARG A 131 25.22 11.04 0.36
CA ARG A 131 26.05 12.23 0.64
C ARG A 131 27.44 11.87 1.17
N PRO A 132 28.44 12.75 1.11
CA PRO A 132 29.78 12.49 1.66
C PRO A 132 29.76 12.17 3.15
N ASP A 133 30.61 11.23 3.59
CA ASP A 133 30.70 10.81 5.01
C ASP A 133 30.98 11.97 5.96
N ALA A 134 31.81 12.94 5.56
CA ALA A 134 32.14 14.10 6.36
C ALA A 134 30.91 15.00 6.67
N GLU A 135 29.97 15.10 5.73
CA GLU A 135 28.73 15.86 5.94
C GLU A 135 27.79 15.13 6.90
N ILE A 136 27.59 13.83 6.67
CA ILE A 136 26.74 12.99 7.53
C ILE A 136 27.31 12.96 8.96
N LEU A 137 28.62 12.82 9.10
CA LEU A 137 29.30 12.85 10.40
C LEU A 137 29.06 14.17 11.13
N GLY A 138 29.19 15.30 10.43
CA GLY A 138 28.91 16.62 10.99
C GLY A 138 27.47 16.74 11.51
N GLU A 139 26.49 16.34 10.70
CA GLU A 139 25.07 16.38 11.08
C GLU A 139 24.74 15.43 12.25
N CYS A 140 25.35 14.25 12.30
CA CYS A 140 25.19 13.33 13.43
C CYS A 140 25.74 13.92 14.73
N ARG A 141 26.88 14.64 14.69
CA ARG A 141 27.40 15.35 15.86
C ARG A 141 26.48 16.48 16.29
N ASP A 142 25.94 17.22 15.33
CA ASP A 142 25.01 18.30 15.61
C ASP A 142 23.72 17.75 16.24
N ALA A 143 23.21 16.61 15.77
CA ALA A 143 22.06 15.91 16.36
C ALA A 143 22.35 15.50 17.82
N LEU A 144 23.50 14.87 18.10
CA LEU A 144 23.88 14.48 19.45
C LEU A 144 24.02 15.68 20.42
N ASN A 145 24.50 16.82 19.93
CA ASN A 145 24.73 18.01 20.76
C ASN A 145 23.48 18.90 20.92
N SER A 146 22.55 18.87 19.97
CA SER A 146 21.36 19.73 19.97
C SER A 146 20.16 19.08 20.64
N GLU A 147 20.11 17.75 20.71
CA GLU A 147 19.00 17.03 21.30
C GLU A 147 19.09 16.92 22.84
N HIS A 148 17.92 16.84 23.48
CA HIS A 148 17.81 16.72 24.93
C HIS A 148 17.84 15.26 25.38
N ASP A 149 18.34 15.06 26.60
CA ASP A 149 18.30 13.78 27.32
C ASP A 149 18.95 12.60 26.59
N VAL A 150 19.93 12.88 25.74
CA VAL A 150 20.70 11.85 25.02
C VAL A 150 21.64 11.14 26.01
N ASP A 151 21.53 9.81 26.10
CA ASP A 151 22.32 9.02 27.05
C ASP A 151 23.83 9.05 26.76
N ILE A 152 24.21 9.07 25.46
CA ILE A 152 25.59 9.02 25.00
C ILE A 152 25.85 10.17 24.02
N VAL A 153 26.01 11.38 24.55
CA VAL A 153 26.29 12.61 23.78
C VAL A 153 27.69 12.62 23.17
N ASN A 154 28.70 12.18 23.93
CA ASN A 154 30.11 12.31 23.56
C ASN A 154 30.65 11.09 22.80
N GLN A 155 29.95 10.66 21.76
CA GLN A 155 30.43 9.59 20.88
C GLN A 155 31.65 10.06 20.09
N SER A 156 32.63 9.17 19.96
CA SER A 156 33.80 9.41 19.12
C SER A 156 33.44 9.39 17.64
N ASP A 157 34.24 10.07 16.82
CA ASP A 157 34.06 10.08 15.36
C ASP A 157 34.11 8.69 14.76
N ASP A 158 34.96 7.82 15.31
CA ASP A 158 35.11 6.44 14.85
C ASP A 158 33.84 5.62 15.13
N GLU A 159 33.15 5.87 16.24
CA GLU A 159 31.87 5.22 16.57
C GLU A 159 30.74 5.67 15.63
N ILE A 160 30.63 6.98 15.40
CA ILE A 160 29.62 7.53 14.48
C ILE A 160 29.91 7.05 13.05
N MET A 161 31.17 7.04 12.63
CA MET A 161 31.53 6.52 11.30
C MET A 161 31.25 5.04 11.17
N SER A 162 31.50 4.24 12.21
CA SER A 162 31.17 2.81 12.17
C SER A 162 29.67 2.60 11.90
N LYS A 163 28.79 3.42 12.50
CA LYS A 163 27.33 3.39 12.26
C LYS A 163 26.96 3.83 10.84
N ILE A 164 27.61 4.86 10.30
CA ILE A 164 27.40 5.33 8.91
C ILE A 164 27.80 4.23 7.93
N VAL A 165 28.99 3.62 8.10
CA VAL A 165 29.48 2.54 7.23
C VAL A 165 28.59 1.31 7.31
N GLU A 166 28.16 0.91 8.51
CA GLU A 166 27.23 -0.21 8.68
C GLU A 166 25.89 0.06 7.98
N THR A 167 25.35 1.27 8.12
CA THR A 167 24.09 1.65 7.46
C THR A 167 24.23 1.68 5.94
N ARG A 168 25.35 2.21 5.41
CA ARG A 168 25.66 2.14 3.97
C ARG A 168 25.74 0.70 3.47
N LYS A 169 26.38 -0.20 4.22
CA LYS A 169 26.45 -1.63 3.87
C LYS A 169 25.06 -2.25 3.85
N LYS A 170 24.21 -1.97 4.84
CA LYS A 170 22.81 -2.43 4.89
C LYS A 170 21.98 -1.89 3.72
N TRP A 171 22.20 -0.63 3.33
CA TRP A 171 21.55 0.00 2.18
C TRP A 171 21.99 -0.59 0.83
N ALA A 172 23.29 -0.84 0.67
CA ALA A 172 23.86 -1.42 -0.56
C ALA A 172 23.50 -2.90 -0.73
N THR A 173 23.22 -3.61 0.36
CA THR A 173 22.86 -5.02 0.32
C THR A 173 21.40 -5.15 -0.15
N PRO A 174 21.14 -5.88 -1.25
CA PRO A 174 19.76 -6.16 -1.66
C PRO A 174 19.07 -6.90 -0.52
N LYS A 175 17.97 -6.34 0.01
CA LYS A 175 17.12 -7.11 0.93
C LYS A 175 16.59 -8.32 0.15
N GLU A 176 16.92 -9.52 0.59
CA GLU A 176 16.26 -10.72 0.08
C GLU A 176 14.75 -10.52 0.23
N PRO A 177 13.94 -10.89 -0.79
CA PRO A 177 12.51 -10.87 -0.63
C PRO A 177 12.20 -11.71 0.61
N ILE A 178 11.49 -11.10 1.57
CA ILE A 178 10.97 -11.84 2.72
C ILE A 178 10.16 -12.97 2.11
N LYS A 179 10.68 -14.21 2.18
CA LYS A 179 9.92 -15.38 1.75
C LYS A 179 8.75 -15.47 2.70
N GLU A 180 7.57 -15.08 2.23
CA GLU A 180 6.33 -15.43 2.92
C GLU A 180 6.39 -16.93 3.18
N PRO A 181 6.16 -17.39 4.42
CA PRO A 181 6.13 -18.82 4.69
C PRO A 181 5.09 -19.44 3.75
N ALA A 182 5.52 -20.41 2.95
CA ALA A 182 4.63 -21.12 2.05
C ALA A 182 3.63 -21.92 2.90
N TYR A 183 2.43 -21.39 3.09
CA TYR A 183 1.35 -22.15 3.71
C TYR A 183 0.84 -23.18 2.70
N GLY A 184 1.26 -24.43 2.86
CA GLY A 184 0.76 -25.54 2.05
C GLY A 184 -0.65 -25.98 2.47
N PRO A 185 -1.47 -26.54 1.55
CA PRO A 185 -2.78 -27.08 1.91
C PRO A 185 -2.63 -28.33 2.78
N GLY A 186 -3.30 -28.35 3.93
CA GLY A 186 -3.37 -29.50 4.83
C GLY A 186 -4.76 -29.66 5.43
N TYR A 187 -5.17 -30.90 5.73
CA TYR A 187 -6.41 -31.15 6.46
C TYR A 187 -6.27 -30.70 7.91
N CYS A 188 -7.00 -29.65 8.30
CA CYS A 188 -6.96 -29.12 9.65
C CYS A 188 -8.03 -29.79 10.51
N TYR A 189 -7.60 -30.64 11.45
CA TYR A 189 -8.50 -31.30 12.40
C TYR A 189 -9.27 -30.33 13.31
N SER A 190 -8.76 -29.10 13.52
CA SER A 190 -9.51 -28.07 14.27
C SER A 190 -10.60 -27.39 13.45
N CYS A 191 -10.48 -27.36 12.13
CA CYS A 191 -11.49 -26.79 11.23
C CYS A 191 -12.34 -27.87 10.55
N GLU A 192 -12.03 -29.14 10.79
CA GLU A 192 -12.59 -30.32 10.10
C GLU A 192 -12.63 -30.15 8.56
N SER A 193 -11.64 -29.45 8.01
CA SER A 193 -11.61 -29.04 6.61
C SER A 193 -10.18 -28.82 6.11
N TYR A 194 -9.97 -28.92 4.79
CA TYR A 194 -8.70 -28.54 4.15
C TYR A 194 -8.52 -27.03 4.21
N CYS A 195 -7.50 -26.57 4.91
CA CYS A 195 -7.19 -25.15 5.05
C CYS A 195 -5.75 -24.83 4.63
N TYR A 196 -5.52 -23.56 4.30
CA TYR A 196 -4.23 -23.02 3.86
C TYR A 196 -3.49 -22.32 5.01
N GLY A 197 -3.65 -22.77 6.26
CA GLY A 197 -2.98 -22.15 7.41
C GLY A 197 -3.67 -20.92 8.02
N ASP A 198 -4.69 -20.36 7.36
CA ASP A 198 -5.42 -19.16 7.82
C ASP A 198 -6.10 -19.31 9.19
N CYS A 199 -6.41 -20.55 9.61
CA CYS A 199 -6.98 -20.80 10.93
C CYS A 199 -5.97 -20.68 12.08
N GLY A 200 -4.71 -20.34 11.77
CA GLY A 200 -3.61 -20.17 12.73
C GLY A 200 -2.99 -21.48 13.22
N ASN A 201 -3.57 -22.64 12.90
CA ASN A 201 -3.09 -23.93 13.45
C ASN A 201 -1.75 -24.40 12.84
N TYR A 202 -1.42 -23.92 11.65
CA TYR A 202 -0.13 -24.15 10.98
C TYR A 202 0.83 -22.95 11.10
N SER A 203 0.50 -21.95 11.91
CA SER A 203 1.37 -20.79 12.13
C SER A 203 2.60 -21.18 12.96
N THR A 204 3.78 -20.75 12.50
CA THR A 204 5.05 -20.87 13.24
C THR A 204 5.29 -19.70 14.20
N ASP A 205 4.35 -18.74 14.28
CA ASP A 205 4.42 -17.60 15.21
C ASP A 205 4.29 -18.09 16.67
N PRO A 206 5.29 -17.84 17.55
CA PRO A 206 5.24 -18.19 18.97
C PRO A 206 3.98 -17.67 19.70
N GLY A 207 3.48 -16.49 19.32
CA GLY A 207 2.28 -15.89 19.93
C GLY A 207 0.98 -16.58 19.54
N VAL A 208 0.94 -17.23 18.36
CA VAL A 208 -0.20 -18.06 17.94
C VAL A 208 -0.16 -19.42 18.63
N LYS A 209 1.04 -20.02 18.74
CA LYS A 209 1.23 -21.28 19.50
C LYS A 209 0.80 -21.14 20.96
N TYR A 210 1.27 -20.09 21.65
CA TYR A 210 0.90 -19.86 23.06
C TYR A 210 -0.62 -19.76 23.27
N ARG A 211 -1.33 -19.02 22.41
CA ARG A 211 -2.80 -18.89 22.48
C ARG A 211 -3.55 -20.17 22.15
N ARG A 212 -2.97 -21.06 21.35
CA ARG A 212 -3.52 -22.40 21.10
C ARG A 212 -3.35 -23.28 22.33
N ASP A 213 -2.12 -23.39 22.83
CA ASP A 213 -1.80 -24.20 23.99
C ASP A 213 -2.65 -23.76 25.20
N LEU A 214 -2.82 -22.45 25.42
CA LEU A 214 -3.69 -21.91 26.48
C LEU A 214 -5.17 -22.33 26.32
N ARG A 215 -5.68 -22.39 25.09
CA ARG A 215 -7.07 -22.77 24.80
C ARG A 215 -7.28 -24.27 24.97
N ASP A 216 -6.28 -25.07 24.62
CA ASP A 216 -6.30 -26.52 24.83
C ASP A 216 -6.26 -26.82 26.34
N TYR A 217 -5.39 -26.13 27.10
CA TYR A 217 -5.40 -26.20 28.56
C TYR A 217 -6.75 -25.77 29.18
N GLN A 218 -7.36 -24.69 28.69
CA GLN A 218 -8.68 -24.26 29.15
C GLN A 218 -9.76 -25.31 28.84
N ARG A 219 -9.73 -25.90 27.64
CA ARG A 219 -10.65 -26.97 27.26
C ARG A 219 -10.47 -28.22 28.13
N GLU A 220 -9.24 -28.59 28.45
CA GLU A 220 -8.92 -29.68 29.38
C GLU A 220 -9.42 -29.39 30.79
N GLN A 221 -9.36 -28.13 31.25
CA GLN A 221 -9.94 -27.73 32.54
C GLN A 221 -11.48 -27.73 32.54
N ASP A 222 -12.09 -27.27 31.46
CA ASP A 222 -13.54 -27.12 31.35
C ASP A 222 -14.25 -28.47 31.12
N TYR A 223 -13.61 -29.41 30.43
CA TYR A 223 -14.24 -30.68 29.99
C TYR A 223 -13.54 -31.96 30.49
N GLY A 224 -12.42 -31.84 31.20
CA GLY A 224 -11.60 -32.97 31.65
C GLY A 224 -10.75 -33.59 30.53
N VAL A 225 -9.64 -34.22 30.91
CA VAL A 225 -8.70 -34.88 29.97
C VAL A 225 -9.42 -36.03 29.26
N GLN A 226 -9.62 -35.92 27.94
CA GLN A 226 -9.93 -37.07 27.12
C GLN A 226 -8.63 -37.81 26.81
N GLU A 227 -8.38 -38.89 27.55
CA GLU A 227 -7.41 -39.90 27.12
C GLU A 227 -7.88 -40.46 25.78
N VAL A 228 -7.17 -40.11 24.72
CA VAL A 228 -7.36 -40.72 23.40
C VAL A 228 -6.62 -42.05 23.45
N GLU A 229 -7.32 -43.14 23.76
CA GLU A 229 -6.82 -44.49 23.48
C GLU A 229 -6.67 -44.64 21.95
N GLY A 230 -5.51 -45.16 21.54
CA GLY A 230 -4.98 -45.09 20.18
C GLY A 230 -5.66 -45.95 19.11
#